data_AF-A0A059DYJ5-F1
#
_entry.id   AF-A0A059DYJ5-F1
#
_cell.length_a   1.000
_cell.length_b   1.000
_cell.length_c   1.000
_cell.angle_alpha   90.00
_cell.angle_beta   90.00
_cell.angle_gamma   90.00
#
_symmetry.space_group_name_H-M   'P 1'
#
loop_
_entity.id
_entity.type
_entity.pdbx_description
1 polymer ?
#
loop_
_entity_poly.entity_id
_entity_poly.type
_entity_poly.pdbx_seq_one_letter_code
_entity_poly.pdbx_strand_id
1 'polypeptide(L)'
;MGNGKILAGAALSAMMLAGCQMIPAEQTVAQYCADPDKATEAVCKLKLEIDGNTTALADTDMRLSQARSMADNATEAAARAQASADAAQAQADAALAMAEEANSKEVQCETRTIQNSDTGSCRPGYALTSCTQTRYTYRAGGMSILREINDEQCRFNSRVLEMQVRCCAVSGSAPEPEDTLVENEIPPQPPQPEAPKEPVPVSP
;
A
#
# COMPACT_ATOMS: atom_id res chain seq x y z
N MET A 1 -15.61 -6.59 -11.72
CA MET A 1 -16.28 -7.57 -12.60
C MET A 1 -15.20 -8.41 -13.26
N GLY A 2 -14.96 -9.60 -12.72
CA GLY A 2 -13.85 -10.48 -13.10
C GLY A 2 -14.20 -11.42 -14.25
N ASN A 3 -13.24 -11.60 -15.16
CA ASN A 3 -13.30 -12.51 -16.29
C ASN A 3 -13.05 -13.95 -15.84
N GLY A 4 -14.06 -14.81 -15.92
CA GLY A 4 -13.94 -16.25 -15.75
C GLY A 4 -14.26 -16.98 -17.05
N LYS A 5 -13.28 -17.19 -17.93
CA LYS A 5 -13.37 -18.10 -19.09
C LYS A 5 -12.01 -18.65 -19.51
N ILE A 6 -11.35 -19.38 -18.63
CA ILE A 6 -10.36 -20.39 -19.05
C ILE A 6 -10.61 -21.59 -18.15
N LEU A 7 -11.21 -22.66 -18.69
CA LEU A 7 -11.24 -24.04 -18.20
C LEU A 7 -12.36 -24.79 -18.96
N ALA A 8 -12.07 -25.29 -20.16
CA ALA A 8 -12.97 -26.21 -20.87
C ALA A 8 -12.18 -27.16 -21.80
N GLY A 9 -11.04 -27.67 -21.32
CA GLY A 9 -10.16 -28.53 -22.14
C GLY A 9 -10.11 -30.01 -21.74
N ALA A 10 -10.69 -30.43 -20.60
CA ALA A 10 -10.37 -31.74 -20.01
C ALA A 10 -11.53 -32.74 -19.90
N ALA A 11 -12.72 -32.47 -20.44
CA ALA A 11 -13.92 -33.28 -20.17
C ALA A 11 -14.38 -34.22 -21.32
N LEU A 12 -13.68 -34.30 -22.45
CA LEU A 12 -14.17 -35.06 -23.62
C LEU A 12 -13.65 -36.52 -23.71
N SER A 13 -12.73 -36.95 -22.86
CA SER A 13 -12.08 -38.27 -22.99
C SER A 13 -12.89 -39.44 -22.41
N ALA A 14 -13.94 -39.18 -21.62
CA ALA A 14 -14.64 -40.22 -20.86
C ALA A 14 -15.89 -40.80 -21.54
N MET A 15 -16.39 -40.22 -22.63
CA MET A 15 -17.63 -40.69 -23.30
C MET A 15 -17.40 -41.72 -24.42
N MET A 16 -16.16 -42.01 -24.81
CA MET A 16 -15.86 -42.90 -25.95
C MET A 16 -15.90 -44.41 -25.64
N LEU A 17 -15.93 -44.81 -24.36
CA LEU A 17 -15.81 -46.22 -23.96
C LEU A 17 -17.14 -46.99 -23.93
N ALA A 18 -18.29 -46.32 -24.04
CA ALA A 18 -19.60 -46.98 -23.95
C ALA A 18 -20.12 -47.56 -25.28
N GLY A 19 -19.65 -47.06 -26.43
CA GLY A 19 -20.12 -47.50 -27.75
C GLY A 19 -19.54 -48.83 -28.23
N CYS A 20 -18.32 -49.18 -27.80
CA CYS A 20 -17.63 -50.36 -28.33
C CYS A 20 -18.14 -51.70 -27.78
N GLN A 21 -19.00 -51.69 -26.75
CA GLN A 21 -19.52 -52.93 -26.14
C GLN A 21 -20.73 -53.54 -26.85
N MET A 22 -21.30 -52.88 -27.88
CA MET A 22 -22.46 -53.39 -28.62
C MET A 22 -22.10 -54.08 -29.95
N ILE A 23 -20.81 -54.13 -30.31
CA ILE A 23 -20.35 -54.80 -31.53
C ILE A 23 -19.99 -56.24 -31.17
N PRO A 24 -20.55 -57.27 -31.86
CA PRO A 24 -20.15 -58.65 -31.63
C PRO A 24 -18.64 -58.79 -31.85
N ALA A 25 -17.95 -59.46 -30.92
CA ALA A 25 -16.48 -59.53 -30.85
C ALA A 25 -15.80 -60.07 -32.13
N GLU A 26 -16.58 -60.75 -32.98
CA GLU A 26 -16.15 -61.35 -34.24
C GLU A 26 -16.15 -60.37 -35.43
N GLN A 27 -16.66 -59.14 -35.29
CA GLN A 27 -16.80 -58.16 -36.39
C GLN A 27 -16.08 -56.84 -36.10
N THR A 28 -15.46 -56.27 -37.13
CA THR A 28 -14.87 -54.93 -37.05
C THR A 28 -15.96 -53.85 -37.12
N VAL A 29 -15.72 -52.68 -36.52
CA VAL A 29 -16.64 -51.52 -36.57
C VAL A 29 -17.00 -51.15 -38.02
N ALA A 30 -16.07 -51.31 -38.96
CA ALA A 30 -16.31 -51.05 -40.38
C ALA A 30 -17.28 -52.05 -41.02
N GLN A 31 -17.22 -53.33 -40.64
CA GLN A 31 -18.15 -54.36 -41.11
C GLN A 31 -19.53 -54.21 -40.44
N TYR A 32 -19.54 -53.90 -39.14
CA TYR A 32 -20.77 -53.64 -38.39
C TYR A 32 -21.57 -52.45 -38.94
N CYS A 33 -20.86 -51.39 -39.35
CA CYS A 33 -21.45 -50.19 -39.90
C CYS A 33 -21.65 -50.21 -41.42
N ALA A 34 -21.30 -51.30 -42.10
CA ALA A 34 -21.59 -51.51 -43.51
C ALA A 34 -23.02 -52.02 -43.74
N ASP A 35 -23.71 -52.48 -42.68
CA ASP A 35 -25.11 -52.87 -42.71
C ASP A 35 -26.02 -51.62 -42.68
N PRO A 36 -26.89 -51.40 -43.70
CA PRO A 36 -27.76 -50.22 -43.76
C PRO A 36 -28.75 -50.13 -42.59
N ASP A 37 -29.13 -51.27 -41.99
CA ASP A 37 -30.04 -51.28 -40.84
C ASP A 37 -29.34 -50.84 -39.54
N LYS A 38 -28.01 -50.75 -39.55
CA LYS A 38 -27.14 -50.34 -38.42
C LYS A 38 -26.55 -48.95 -38.58
N ALA A 39 -26.80 -48.29 -39.72
CA ALA A 39 -26.26 -46.97 -40.05
C ALA A 39 -26.69 -45.86 -39.07
N THR A 40 -27.81 -46.04 -38.36
CA THR A 40 -28.32 -45.07 -37.37
C THR A 40 -27.78 -45.29 -35.96
N GLU A 41 -27.03 -46.37 -35.72
CA GLU A 41 -26.43 -46.62 -34.42
C GLU A 41 -25.28 -45.64 -34.14
N ALA A 42 -25.14 -45.25 -32.87
CA ALA A 42 -24.23 -44.18 -32.44
C ALA A 42 -22.78 -44.40 -32.89
N VAL A 43 -22.32 -45.65 -32.91
CA VAL A 43 -20.95 -46.01 -33.31
C VAL A 43 -20.70 -45.77 -34.80
N CYS A 44 -21.70 -46.01 -35.65
CA CYS A 44 -21.60 -45.80 -37.10
C CYS A 44 -21.68 -44.33 -37.46
N LYS A 45 -22.49 -43.56 -36.72
CA LYS A 45 -22.51 -42.10 -36.80
C LYS A 45 -21.17 -41.48 -36.38
N LEU A 46 -20.60 -41.95 -35.27
CA LEU A 46 -19.25 -41.55 -34.81
C LEU A 46 -18.18 -41.85 -35.86
N LYS A 47 -18.22 -43.02 -36.51
CA LYS A 47 -17.28 -43.35 -37.59
C LYS A 47 -17.40 -42.42 -38.79
N LEU A 48 -18.63 -42.11 -39.24
CA LEU A 48 -18.87 -41.15 -40.32
C LEU A 48 -18.39 -39.74 -39.95
N GLU A 49 -18.60 -39.31 -38.70
CA GLU A 49 -18.10 -38.03 -38.21
C GLU A 49 -16.56 -38.03 -38.17
N ILE A 50 -15.90 -39.10 -37.71
CA ILE A 50 -14.44 -39.20 -37.67
C ILE A 50 -13.84 -39.23 -39.08
N ASP A 51 -14.39 -40.02 -40.00
CA ASP A 51 -13.90 -40.09 -41.39
C ASP A 51 -14.12 -38.76 -42.12
N GLY A 52 -15.26 -38.10 -41.85
CA GLY A 52 -15.55 -36.74 -42.32
C GLY A 52 -14.60 -35.70 -41.74
N ASN A 53 -14.28 -35.79 -40.44
CA ASN A 53 -13.35 -34.87 -39.78
C ASN A 53 -11.90 -35.14 -40.21
N THR A 54 -11.54 -36.39 -40.51
CA THR A 54 -10.22 -36.76 -41.08
C THR A 54 -10.06 -36.22 -42.49
N THR A 55 -11.13 -36.28 -43.29
CA THR A 55 -11.18 -35.65 -44.62
C THR A 55 -11.11 -34.13 -44.49
N ALA A 56 -11.83 -33.52 -43.55
CA ALA A 56 -11.77 -32.07 -43.30
C ALA A 56 -10.40 -31.62 -42.75
N LEU A 57 -9.71 -32.44 -41.95
CA LEU A 57 -8.33 -32.22 -41.50
C LEU A 57 -7.33 -32.36 -42.65
N ALA A 58 -7.59 -33.24 -43.62
CA ALA A 58 -6.80 -33.35 -44.84
C ALA A 58 -7.06 -32.19 -45.84
N ASP A 59 -8.29 -31.65 -45.84
CA ASP A 59 -8.71 -30.52 -46.68
C ASP A 59 -8.36 -29.16 -46.07
N THR A 60 -8.10 -29.12 -44.75
CA THR A 60 -7.53 -27.96 -44.06
C THR A 60 -6.03 -27.90 -44.35
N ASP A 61 -5.69 -27.34 -45.51
CA ASP A 61 -4.32 -27.09 -45.97
C ASP A 61 -3.65 -25.93 -45.19
N MET A 62 -3.79 -25.90 -43.86
CA MET A 62 -2.79 -25.23 -43.03
C MET A 62 -1.53 -26.09 -43.12
N ARG A 63 -0.69 -25.80 -44.12
CA ARG A 63 0.63 -26.42 -44.25
C ARG A 63 1.29 -26.40 -42.88
N LEU A 64 1.88 -27.51 -42.45
CA LEU A 64 2.59 -27.63 -41.17
C LEU A 64 3.56 -26.45 -40.92
N SER A 65 4.10 -25.86 -41.99
CA SER A 65 4.89 -24.62 -41.98
C SER A 65 4.15 -23.39 -41.47
N GLN A 66 2.87 -23.22 -41.81
CA GLN A 66 2.02 -22.12 -41.34
C GLN A 66 1.68 -22.28 -39.85
N ALA A 67 1.33 -23.49 -39.41
CA ALA A 67 1.10 -23.78 -38.00
C ALA A 67 2.36 -23.54 -37.15
N ARG A 68 3.54 -23.99 -37.63
CA ARG A 68 4.84 -23.71 -37.01
C ARG A 68 5.13 -22.21 -36.96
N SER A 69 4.95 -21.49 -38.07
CA SER A 69 5.16 -20.04 -38.09
C SER A 69 4.27 -19.30 -37.09
N MET A 70 3.02 -19.74 -36.89
CA MET A 70 2.12 -19.14 -35.91
C MET A 70 2.56 -19.45 -34.48
N ALA A 71 3.03 -20.67 -34.21
CA ALA A 71 3.60 -21.04 -32.92
C ALA A 71 4.88 -20.24 -32.61
N ASP A 72 5.78 -20.08 -33.59
CA ASP A 72 7.01 -19.31 -33.44
C ASP A 72 6.69 -17.83 -33.16
N ASN A 73 5.76 -17.23 -33.91
CA ASN A 73 5.29 -15.86 -33.67
C ASN A 73 4.62 -15.70 -32.30
N ALA A 74 3.82 -16.68 -31.85
CA ALA A 74 3.20 -16.64 -30.53
C ALA A 74 4.24 -16.74 -29.41
N THR A 75 5.27 -17.56 -29.59
CA THR A 75 6.37 -17.72 -28.62
C THR A 75 7.19 -16.44 -28.54
N GLU A 76 7.48 -15.81 -29.67
CA GLU A 76 8.19 -14.52 -29.71
C GLU A 76 7.35 -13.38 -29.10
N ALA A 77 6.05 -13.33 -29.39
CA ALA A 77 5.14 -12.37 -28.76
C ALA A 77 5.07 -12.56 -27.25
N ALA A 78 5.03 -13.80 -26.77
CA ALA A 78 5.07 -14.12 -25.35
C ALA A 78 6.40 -13.68 -24.70
N ALA A 79 7.53 -13.93 -25.36
CA ALA A 79 8.84 -13.48 -24.86
C ALA A 79 8.94 -11.95 -24.75
N ARG A 80 8.42 -11.22 -25.74
CA ARG A 80 8.35 -9.75 -25.70
C ARG A 80 7.42 -9.27 -24.59
N ALA A 81 6.27 -9.90 -24.41
CA ALA A 81 5.34 -9.58 -23.33
C ALA A 81 5.97 -9.82 -21.96
N GLN A 82 6.69 -10.93 -21.77
CA GLN A 82 7.39 -11.22 -20.53
C GLN A 82 8.49 -10.19 -20.25
N ALA A 83 9.33 -9.86 -21.24
CA ALA A 83 10.34 -8.82 -21.09
C ALA A 83 9.71 -7.45 -20.73
N SER A 84 8.55 -7.11 -21.29
CA SER A 84 7.83 -5.88 -20.95
C SER A 84 7.27 -5.90 -19.52
N ALA A 85 6.81 -7.07 -19.05
CA ALA A 85 6.33 -7.25 -17.69
C ALA A 85 7.47 -7.17 -16.67
N ASP A 86 8.61 -7.80 -16.96
CA ASP A 86 9.82 -7.74 -16.12
C ASP A 86 10.34 -6.30 -16.00
N ALA A 87 10.35 -5.56 -17.12
CA ALA A 87 10.73 -4.14 -17.11
C ALA A 87 9.75 -3.28 -16.29
N ALA A 88 8.44 -3.54 -16.40
CA ALA A 88 7.44 -2.83 -15.62
C ALA A 88 7.55 -3.14 -14.11
N GLN A 89 7.82 -4.41 -13.75
CA GLN A 89 8.06 -4.80 -12.36
C GLN A 89 9.30 -4.11 -11.81
N ALA A 90 10.43 -4.12 -12.53
CA ALA A 90 11.64 -3.43 -12.10
C ALA A 90 11.43 -1.92 -11.88
N GLN A 91 10.62 -1.28 -12.72
CA GLN A 91 10.26 0.14 -12.54
C GLN A 91 9.35 0.34 -11.31
N ALA A 92 8.40 -0.55 -11.06
CA ALA A 92 7.54 -0.49 -9.90
C ALA A 92 8.34 -0.69 -8.59
N ASP A 93 9.26 -1.65 -8.57
CA ASP A 93 10.13 -1.91 -7.41
C ASP A 93 11.03 -0.70 -7.13
N ALA A 94 11.61 -0.09 -8.17
CA ALA A 94 12.41 1.12 -8.02
C ALA A 94 11.59 2.30 -7.47
N ALA A 95 10.34 2.46 -7.93
CA ALA A 95 9.45 3.50 -7.44
C ALA A 95 9.05 3.28 -5.97
N LEU A 96 8.80 2.03 -5.57
CA LEU A 96 8.51 1.68 -4.18
C LEU A 96 9.71 1.94 -3.27
N ALA A 97 10.92 1.55 -3.68
CA ALA A 97 12.14 1.82 -2.91
C ALA A 97 12.36 3.34 -2.70
N MET A 98 12.16 4.16 -3.73
CA MET A 98 12.24 5.62 -3.59
C MET A 98 11.14 6.17 -2.66
N ALA A 99 9.93 5.62 -2.72
CA ALA A 99 8.83 6.03 -1.86
C ALA A 99 9.08 5.65 -0.39
N GLU A 100 9.66 4.48 -0.13
CA GLU A 100 10.06 4.04 1.21
C GLU A 100 11.17 4.93 1.77
N GLU A 101 12.18 5.29 0.97
CA GLU A 101 13.23 6.22 1.40
C GLU A 101 12.65 7.62 1.70
N ALA A 102 11.72 8.11 0.88
CA ALA A 102 11.04 9.38 1.14
C ALA A 102 10.17 9.32 2.41
N ASN A 103 9.48 8.21 2.67
CA ASN A 103 8.68 8.02 3.88
C ASN A 103 9.52 7.77 5.14
N SER A 104 10.75 7.26 4.99
CA SER A 104 11.68 7.07 6.11
C SER A 104 12.15 8.40 6.72
N LYS A 105 11.99 9.51 5.99
CA LYS A 105 12.23 10.87 6.47
C LYS A 105 10.99 11.38 7.21
N GLU A 106 10.71 10.80 8.37
CA GLU A 106 9.62 11.24 9.25
C GLU A 106 9.88 12.68 9.73
N VAL A 107 8.91 13.59 9.61
CA VAL A 107 9.06 14.96 10.12
C VAL A 107 8.63 14.97 11.59
N GLN A 108 9.59 15.20 12.49
CA GLN A 108 9.34 15.35 13.92
C GLN A 108 9.08 16.82 14.24
N CYS A 109 7.87 17.12 14.72
CA CYS A 109 7.49 18.47 15.11
C CYS A 109 7.28 18.59 16.61
N GLU A 110 7.79 19.67 17.18
CA GLU A 110 7.57 20.09 18.55
C GLU A 110 6.91 21.47 18.62
N THR A 111 6.24 21.73 19.74
CA THR A 111 5.69 23.05 20.05
C THR A 111 6.38 23.57 21.31
N ARG A 112 6.99 24.75 21.21
CA ARG A 112 7.62 25.44 22.33
C ARG A 112 6.76 26.61 22.77
N THR A 113 6.47 26.69 24.07
CA THR A 113 5.78 27.83 24.66
C THR A 113 6.80 28.85 25.16
N ILE A 114 6.75 30.07 24.64
CA ILE A 114 7.63 31.18 25.02
C ILE A 114 6.76 32.26 25.65
N GLN A 115 7.15 32.70 26.84
CA GLN A 115 6.39 33.70 27.59
C GLN A 115 7.10 35.05 27.59
N ASN A 116 6.30 36.12 27.59
CA ASN A 116 6.74 37.49 27.75
C ASN A 116 7.91 37.85 26.82
N SER A 117 7.77 37.57 25.52
CA SER A 117 8.78 37.82 24.49
C SER A 117 8.12 38.38 23.23
N ASP A 118 8.82 39.16 22.42
CA ASP A 118 8.40 39.53 21.06
C ASP A 118 8.99 38.61 19.99
N THR A 119 10.04 37.86 20.33
CA THR A 119 10.67 36.87 19.44
C THR A 119 10.47 35.44 19.92
N GLY A 120 10.28 34.52 18.97
CA GLY A 120 10.26 33.09 19.20
C GLY A 120 11.24 32.36 18.30
N SER A 121 11.88 31.31 18.81
CA SER A 121 12.88 30.53 18.06
C SER A 121 12.85 29.06 18.43
N CYS A 122 13.36 28.23 17.52
CA CYS A 122 13.47 26.79 17.68
C CYS A 122 14.76 26.39 18.38
N ARG A 123 14.85 25.13 18.83
CA ARG A 123 16.12 24.55 19.27
C ARG A 123 17.02 24.34 18.04
N PRO A 124 18.36 24.36 18.20
CA PRO A 124 19.26 24.01 17.11
C PRO A 124 18.88 22.65 16.49
N GLY A 125 18.87 22.58 15.16
CA GLY A 125 18.46 21.37 14.42
C GLY A 125 16.97 21.30 14.06
N TYR A 126 16.14 22.24 14.55
CA TYR A 126 14.75 22.38 14.13
C TYR A 126 14.54 23.67 13.32
N ALA A 127 13.74 23.57 12.26
CA ALA A 127 13.29 24.70 11.47
C ALA A 127 11.95 25.23 11.99
N LEU A 128 11.84 26.54 12.10
CA LEU A 128 10.62 27.21 12.53
C LEU A 128 9.55 27.15 11.44
N THR A 129 8.39 26.61 11.81
CA THR A 129 7.26 26.39 10.89
C THR A 129 6.12 27.36 11.15
N SER A 130 5.83 27.66 12.42
CA SER A 130 4.79 28.63 12.76
C SER A 130 4.99 29.28 14.12
N CYS A 131 4.40 30.46 14.29
CA CYS A 131 4.29 31.14 15.58
C CYS A 131 2.88 31.69 15.78
N THR A 132 2.30 31.40 16.93
CA THR A 132 0.96 31.86 17.30
C THR A 132 1.00 32.50 18.67
N GLN A 133 0.37 33.66 18.82
CA GLN A 133 0.15 34.25 20.14
C GLN A 133 -1.05 33.56 20.80
N THR A 134 -0.81 32.88 21.91
CA THR A 134 -1.85 32.12 22.63
C THR A 134 -2.44 32.88 23.80
N ARG A 135 -1.70 33.83 24.38
CA ARG A 135 -2.18 34.68 25.48
C ARG A 135 -1.95 36.16 25.22
N TYR A 136 -3.01 36.92 25.40
CA TYR A 136 -3.03 38.38 25.34
C TYR A 136 -4.04 38.93 26.35
N THR A 137 -3.84 40.16 26.81
CA THR A 137 -4.81 40.83 27.68
C THR A 137 -4.91 42.30 27.30
N TYR A 138 -6.06 42.93 27.56
CA TYR A 138 -6.24 44.36 27.30
C TYR A 138 -5.29 45.26 28.12
N ARG A 139 -4.73 44.76 29.22
CA ARG A 139 -3.89 45.53 30.16
C ARG A 139 -2.39 45.34 29.96
N ALA A 140 -1.97 44.18 29.46
CA ALA A 140 -0.56 43.80 29.34
C ALA A 140 -0.12 43.54 27.88
N GLY A 141 -0.72 44.28 26.95
CA GLY A 141 -0.49 44.12 25.50
C GLY A 141 -1.54 43.22 24.87
N GLY A 142 -2.30 43.79 23.93
CA GLY A 142 -3.30 43.07 23.14
C GLY A 142 -2.68 42.08 22.16
N MET A 143 -3.46 41.64 21.17
CA MET A 143 -2.89 40.84 20.10
C MET A 143 -1.80 41.63 19.37
N SER A 144 -0.62 41.03 19.20
CA SER A 144 0.48 41.60 18.45
C SER A 144 0.49 41.05 17.03
N ILE A 145 0.94 41.88 16.09
CA ILE A 145 1.04 41.52 14.69
C ILE A 145 2.39 40.84 14.46
N LEU A 146 2.36 39.64 13.88
CA LEU A 146 3.56 38.95 13.43
C LEU A 146 4.21 39.76 12.30
N ARG A 147 5.47 40.18 12.48
CA ARG A 147 6.22 41.00 11.52
C ARG A 147 7.10 40.19 10.61
N GLU A 148 7.65 39.11 11.14
CA GLU A 148 8.67 38.32 10.46
C GLU A 148 8.55 36.87 10.89
N ILE A 149 8.72 35.98 9.92
CA ILE A 149 8.86 34.55 10.14
C ILE A 149 9.85 34.00 9.11
N ASN A 150 10.88 33.33 9.59
CA ASN A 150 11.88 32.63 8.80
C ASN A 150 12.22 31.28 9.48
N ASP A 151 13.16 30.52 8.92
CA ASP A 151 13.47 29.17 9.41
C ASP A 151 14.12 29.14 10.81
N GLU A 152 14.60 30.27 11.32
CA GLU A 152 15.29 30.37 12.61
C GLU A 152 14.44 31.02 13.71
N GLN A 153 13.72 32.09 13.36
CA GLN A 153 12.96 32.89 14.29
C GLN A 153 11.68 33.48 13.70
N CYS A 154 10.77 33.80 14.59
CA CYS A 154 9.61 34.63 14.33
C CYS A 154 9.62 35.83 15.26
N ARG A 155 9.09 36.97 14.79
CA ARG A 155 9.09 38.22 15.55
C ARG A 155 7.77 38.94 15.42
N PHE A 156 7.17 39.24 16.56
CA PHE A 156 5.98 40.08 16.70
C PHE A 156 6.37 41.57 16.78
N ASN A 157 5.41 42.44 16.51
CA ASN A 157 5.60 43.89 16.57
C ASN A 157 5.84 44.38 18.01
N SER A 158 5.24 43.70 18.97
CA SER A 158 5.34 44.01 20.40
C SER A 158 5.48 42.72 21.19
N ARG A 159 5.98 42.85 22.43
CA ARG A 159 6.05 41.74 23.40
C ARG A 159 4.68 41.08 23.56
N VAL A 160 4.63 39.75 23.44
CA VAL A 160 3.45 38.94 23.71
C VAL A 160 3.60 38.20 25.03
N LEU A 161 2.50 37.98 25.74
CA LEU A 161 2.51 37.30 27.04
C LEU A 161 2.84 35.81 26.90
N GLU A 162 2.32 35.18 25.85
CA GLU A 162 2.60 33.80 25.51
C GLU A 162 2.49 33.60 24.00
N MET A 163 3.49 32.95 23.42
CA MET A 163 3.44 32.42 22.06
C MET A 163 3.76 30.92 22.06
N GLN A 164 3.14 30.20 21.14
CA GLN A 164 3.52 28.85 20.77
C GLN A 164 4.29 28.89 19.44
N VAL A 165 5.49 28.33 19.44
CA VAL A 165 6.36 28.20 18.28
C VAL A 165 6.36 26.75 17.86
N ARG A 166 5.92 26.45 16.65
CA ARG A 166 5.98 25.10 16.08
C ARG A 166 7.26 24.95 15.28
N CYS A 167 8.06 23.97 15.68
CA CYS A 167 9.39 23.69 15.17
C CYS A 167 9.39 22.28 14.62
N CYS A 168 9.89 22.07 13.40
CA CYS A 168 9.93 20.76 12.78
C CYS A 168 11.35 20.44 12.30
N ALA A 169 11.73 19.17 12.41
CA ALA A 169 12.97 18.64 11.90
C ALA A 169 12.69 17.35 11.12
N VAL A 170 13.50 17.06 10.11
CA VAL A 170 13.49 15.73 9.50
C VAL A 170 14.19 14.77 10.47
N SER A 171 13.56 13.65 10.78
CA SER A 171 14.09 12.62 11.69
C SER A 171 15.54 12.28 11.35
N GLY A 172 16.39 12.21 12.38
CA GLY A 172 17.84 12.07 12.26
C GLY A 172 18.63 13.38 12.08
N SER A 173 17.96 14.55 11.97
CA SER A 173 18.62 15.86 11.82
C SER A 173 18.63 16.69 13.11
N ALA A 174 17.71 16.40 14.04
CA ALA A 174 17.59 17.09 15.31
C ALA A 174 18.27 16.30 16.43
N PRO A 175 19.07 16.96 17.31
CA PRO A 175 19.57 16.32 18.52
C PRO A 175 18.40 15.91 19.43
N GLU A 176 18.48 14.73 20.04
CA GLU A 176 17.49 14.26 21.00
C GLU A 176 17.30 15.28 22.14
N PRO A 177 16.06 15.48 22.63
CA PRO A 177 15.81 16.40 23.73
C PRO A 177 16.52 15.93 25.00
N GLU A 178 17.49 16.70 25.49
CA GLU A 178 17.85 16.67 26.90
C GLU A 178 16.70 17.31 27.70
N ASP A 179 15.75 16.50 28.14
CA ASP A 179 14.77 16.86 29.16
C ASP A 179 15.46 16.89 30.55
N THR A 180 16.51 17.70 30.68
CA THR A 180 16.88 18.18 32.01
C THR A 180 15.88 19.27 32.36
N LEU A 181 14.84 18.87 33.09
CA LEU A 181 14.13 19.78 33.97
C LEU A 181 15.20 20.54 34.75
N VAL A 182 15.43 21.81 34.43
CA VAL A 182 16.02 22.73 35.39
C VAL A 182 14.92 22.91 36.43
N GLU A 183 14.85 21.96 37.36
CA GLU A 183 14.19 22.12 38.62
C GLU A 183 14.94 23.27 39.28
N ASN A 184 14.40 24.48 39.14
CA ASN A 184 14.80 25.58 39.98
C ASN A 184 14.70 25.06 41.41
N GLU A 185 15.85 24.86 42.05
CA GLU A 185 15.93 24.60 43.49
C GLU A 185 15.03 25.63 44.16
N ILE A 186 13.89 25.17 44.67
CA ILE A 186 13.05 25.97 45.54
C ILE A 186 13.94 26.23 46.75
N PRO A 187 14.34 27.48 47.04
CA PRO A 187 15.10 27.74 48.26
C PRO A 187 14.25 27.23 49.44
N PRO A 188 14.85 26.53 50.42
CA PRO A 188 14.09 25.93 51.51
C PRO A 188 13.20 26.98 52.17
N GLN A 189 11.91 26.65 52.31
CA GLN A 189 10.96 27.52 52.98
C GLN A 189 11.49 27.86 54.38
N PRO A 190 11.48 29.14 54.81
CA PRO A 190 11.83 29.48 56.17
C PRO A 190 10.87 28.77 57.15
N PRO A 191 11.38 28.33 58.32
CA PRO A 191 10.57 27.58 59.28
C PRO A 191 9.33 28.38 59.68
N GLN A 192 8.16 27.72 59.61
CA GLN A 192 6.92 28.30 60.10
C GLN A 192 7.01 28.54 61.61
N PRO A 193 6.53 29.69 62.13
CA PRO A 193 6.42 29.91 63.57
C PRO A 193 5.47 28.88 64.19
N GLU A 194 5.92 28.20 65.26
CA GLU A 194 5.06 27.33 66.06
C GLU A 194 3.84 28.11 66.58
N ALA A 195 2.65 27.54 66.37
CA ALA A 195 1.41 28.09 66.89
C ALA A 195 1.43 28.13 68.44
N PRO A 196 0.92 29.20 69.09
CA PRO A 196 0.82 29.26 70.54
C PRO A 196 -0.05 28.11 71.08
N LYS A 197 0.46 27.37 72.07
CA LYS A 197 -0.30 26.33 72.79
C LYS A 197 -1.45 27.00 73.56
N GLU A 198 -2.68 26.65 73.20
CA GLU A 198 -3.89 27.06 73.90
C GLU A 198 -3.98 26.36 75.27
N PRO A 199 -4.40 27.05 76.35
CA PRO A 199 -4.43 26.47 77.69
C PRO A 199 -5.57 25.45 77.87
N VAL A 200 -5.24 24.37 78.58
CA VAL A 200 -6.13 23.24 78.91
C VAL A 200 -7.35 23.70 79.70
N PRO A 201 -8.59 23.29 79.37
CA PRO A 201 -9.75 23.65 80.16
C PRO A 201 -9.82 22.80 81.43
N VAL A 202 -9.85 23.47 82.59
CA VAL A 202 -10.21 22.87 83.87
C VAL A 202 -11.74 22.78 83.92
N SER A 203 -12.29 21.60 84.17
CA SER A 203 -13.72 21.37 84.45
C SER A 203 -13.89 20.90 85.90
N PRO A 204 -15.08 21.13 86.51
CA PRO A 204 -15.27 21.59 87.89
C PRO A 204 -15.00 20.58 89.00
#